data_AF-A0A8J6VBU1-F1
#
_entry.id   AF-A0A8J6VBU1-F1
#
_cell.length_a   1.000
_cell.length_b   1.000
_cell.length_c   1.000
_cell.angle_alpha   90.00
_cell.angle_beta   90.00
_cell.angle_gamma   90.00
#
_symmetry.space_group_name_H-M   'P 1'
#
loop_
_entity.id
_entity.type
_entity.pdbx_description
1 polymer ?
#
loop_
_entity_poly.entity_id
_entity_poly.type
_entity_poly.pdbx_seq_one_letter_code
_entity_poly.pdbx_strand_id
1 'polypeptide(L)' 'MKNSQASESPDNTDNDLLPEYDFDYRKARPNRFATQTDKAAVTIILDPDIAEVFQTSEAVNNALRALLSAIPKTVK' A
#
# COMPACT_ATOMS: atom_id res chain seq x y z
N MET A 1 4.53 21.88 25.44
CA MET A 1 4.02 22.79 24.40
C MET A 1 3.25 21.93 23.42
N LYS A 2 1.95 22.15 23.26
CA LYS A 2 1.00 21.15 22.74
C LYS A 2 0.04 21.82 21.78
N ASN A 3 0.39 21.92 20.50
CA ASN A 3 -0.49 22.50 19.48
C ASN A 3 -0.33 21.72 18.16
N SER A 4 -0.96 20.55 18.09
CA SER A 4 -1.35 19.93 16.82
C SER A 4 -2.54 20.71 16.28
N GLN A 5 -2.31 21.52 15.24
CA GLN A 5 -3.37 22.21 14.51
C GLN A 5 -4.37 21.16 14.01
N ALA A 6 -5.60 21.26 14.52
CA ALA A 6 -6.75 20.63 13.93
C ALA A 6 -6.88 21.18 12.50
N SER A 7 -6.83 20.30 11.51
CA SER A 7 -7.17 20.64 10.14
C SER A 7 -8.66 20.95 10.09
N GLU A 8 -8.99 22.24 10.03
CA GLU A 8 -10.30 22.70 9.57
C GLU A 8 -10.50 22.20 8.13
N SER A 9 -11.47 21.30 7.96
CA SER A 9 -11.98 20.94 6.65
C SER A 9 -12.68 22.18 6.06
N PRO A 10 -12.47 22.51 4.77
CA PRO A 10 -13.22 23.61 4.16
C PRO A 10 -14.70 23.22 4.15
N ASP A 11 -15.51 24.11 4.72
CA ASP A 11 -16.96 24.11 4.60
C ASP A 11 -17.29 24.32 3.11
N ASN A 12 -17.39 23.23 2.35
CA ASN A 12 -17.87 23.26 0.97
C ASN A 12 -19.37 23.53 1.03
N THR A 13 -19.71 24.81 0.94
CA THR A 13 -21.05 25.39 1.00
C THR A 13 -21.92 25.09 -0.22
N ASP A 14 -21.89 23.86 -0.74
CA ASP A 14 -22.84 23.32 -1.72
C ASP A 14 -22.89 21.79 -1.54
N ASN A 15 -23.31 21.34 -0.35
CA ASN A 15 -23.63 19.93 -0.16
C ASN A 15 -25.02 19.68 -0.75
N ASP A 16 -25.09 19.49 -2.07
CA ASP A 16 -26.30 19.08 -2.81
C ASP A 16 -26.84 17.71 -2.36
N LEU A 17 -26.15 17.05 -1.42
CA LEU A 17 -26.55 15.78 -0.83
C LEU A 17 -27.56 16.00 0.30
N LEU A 18 -28.51 15.08 0.38
CA LEU A 18 -29.49 15.09 1.46
C LEU A 18 -28.82 14.76 2.81
N PRO A 19 -29.37 15.24 3.94
CA PRO A 19 -28.81 15.01 5.28
C PRO A 19 -28.58 13.52 5.63
N GLU A 20 -29.31 12.59 5.01
CA GLU A 20 -29.15 11.15 5.20
C GLU A 20 -27.81 10.60 4.68
N TYR A 21 -27.10 11.37 3.85
CA TYR A 21 -25.80 10.99 3.28
C TYR A 21 -24.61 11.45 4.14
N ASP A 22 -24.85 12.04 5.32
CA ASP A 22 -23.81 12.35 6.31
C ASP A 22 -23.37 11.10 7.09
N PHE A 23 -22.62 10.22 6.44
CA PHE A 23 -22.16 8.97 7.05
C PHE A 23 -21.02 9.16 8.06
N ASP A 24 -21.17 8.62 9.28
CA ASP A 24 -20.07 8.53 10.26
C ASP A 24 -19.14 7.35 9.90
N TYR A 25 -18.14 7.63 9.06
CA TYR A 25 -17.16 6.64 8.61
C TYR A 25 -16.35 5.99 9.75
N ARG A 26 -16.33 6.55 10.97
CA ARG A 26 -15.68 5.90 12.12
C ARG A 26 -16.42 4.64 12.58
N LYS A 27 -17.71 4.51 12.24
CA LYS A 27 -18.54 3.32 12.48
C LYS A 27 -18.54 2.35 11.30
N ALA A 28 -17.83 2.67 10.22
CA ALA A 28 -17.78 1.82 9.04
C ALA A 28 -17.13 0.47 9.38
N ARG A 29 -17.70 -0.61 8.83
CA ARG A 29 -17.13 -1.95 8.94
C ARG A 29 -16.23 -2.23 7.75
N PRO A 30 -15.16 -3.03 7.90
CA PRO A 30 -14.36 -3.49 6.77
C PRO A 30 -15.23 -4.16 5.70
N ASN A 31 -14.96 -3.86 4.43
CA ASN A 31 -15.72 -4.42 3.31
C ASN A 31 -15.49 -5.93 3.20
N ARG A 32 -16.56 -6.74 3.31
CA ARG A 32 -16.51 -8.21 3.20
C ARG A 32 -16.10 -8.72 1.81
N PHE A 33 -16.22 -7.88 0.79
CA PHE A 33 -15.86 -8.20 -0.59
C PHE A 33 -14.52 -7.60 -1.01
N ALA A 34 -13.94 -6.71 -0.19
CA ALA A 34 -12.55 -6.37 -0.37
C ALA A 34 -11.77 -7.63 -0.01
N THR A 35 -11.17 -8.28 -1.01
CA THR A 35 -10.16 -9.28 -0.76
C THR A 35 -9.16 -8.59 0.14
N GLN A 36 -8.99 -9.11 1.35
CA GLN A 36 -7.96 -8.64 2.24
C GLN A 36 -6.68 -9.14 1.59
N THR A 37 -6.16 -8.39 0.61
CA THR A 37 -4.84 -8.65 0.04
C THR A 37 -3.95 -8.81 1.26
N ASP A 38 -3.31 -9.98 1.38
CA ASP A 38 -2.56 -10.33 2.57
C ASP A 38 -1.73 -9.12 2.96
N LYS A 39 -1.87 -8.64 4.20
CA LYS A 39 -1.26 -7.38 4.67
C LYS A 39 0.27 -7.34 4.50
N ALA A 40 0.87 -8.45 4.07
CA ALA A 40 2.29 -8.63 3.78
C ALA A 40 2.64 -8.69 2.28
N ALA A 41 1.68 -8.51 1.36
CA ALA A 41 1.97 -8.48 -0.07
C ALA A 41 2.70 -7.17 -0.43
N VAL A 42 4.01 -7.25 -0.60
CA VAL A 42 4.84 -6.15 -1.11
C VAL A 42 4.90 -6.27 -2.63
N THR A 43 4.29 -5.32 -3.33
CA THR A 43 4.38 -5.22 -4.79
C THR A 43 5.61 -4.42 -5.17
N ILE A 44 6.43 -4.96 -6.07
CA ILE A 44 7.64 -4.33 -6.59
C ILE A 44 7.44 -4.15 -8.09
N ILE A 45 7.73 -2.95 -8.59
CA ILE A 45 7.69 -2.65 -10.02
C ILE A 45 9.06 -3.00 -10.60
N LEU A 46 9.07 -3.79 -11.68
CA LEU A 46 10.28 -4.12 -12.44
C LEU A 46 10.35 -3.24 -13.67
N ASP A 47 11.58 -2.92 -14.09
CA ASP A 47 11.80 -2.25 -15.37
C ASP A 47 11.52 -3.21 -16.55
N PRO A 48 11.16 -2.70 -17.74
CA PRO A 48 10.72 -3.52 -18.86
C PRO A 48 11.76 -4.55 -19.32
N ASP A 49 13.03 -4.16 -19.35
CA ASP A 49 14.16 -5.02 -19.71
C ASP A 49 14.34 -6.18 -18.73
N ILE A 50 14.14 -5.94 -17.43
CA ILE A 50 14.20 -6.98 -16.40
C ILE A 50 12.98 -7.91 -16.53
N ALA A 51 11.80 -7.37 -16.82
CA ALA A 51 10.58 -8.15 -17.01
C ALA A 51 10.62 -9.05 -18.26
N GLU A 52 11.33 -8.65 -19.32
CA GLU A 52 11.56 -9.49 -20.50
C GLU A 52 12.37 -10.75 -20.15
N VAL A 53 13.35 -10.63 -19.25
CA VAL A 53 14.20 -11.74 -18.81
C VAL A 53 13.51 -12.59 -17.75
N PHE A 54 12.84 -11.96 -16.79
CA PHE A 54 12.19 -12.64 -15.67
C PHE A 54 10.67 -12.60 -15.77
N GLN A 55 10.10 -13.67 -16.33
CA GLN A 55 8.66 -13.79 -16.57
C GLN A 55 7.84 -14.14 -15.30
N THR A 56 8.49 -14.56 -14.21
CA THR A 56 7.82 -14.95 -12.97
C THR A 56 8.48 -14.35 -11.74
N SER A 57 7.68 -14.05 -10.70
CA SER A 57 8.17 -13.57 -9.42
C SER A 57 9.08 -14.58 -8.72
N GLU A 58 8.86 -15.88 -8.93
CA GLU A 58 9.73 -16.93 -8.41
C GLU A 58 11.15 -16.85 -8.99
N ALA A 59 11.28 -16.63 -10.29
CA ALA A 59 12.58 -16.53 -10.96
C ALA A 59 13.40 -15.33 -10.44
N VAL A 60 12.76 -14.16 -10.28
CA VAL A 60 13.39 -12.97 -9.68
C VAL A 60 13.86 -13.25 -8.26
N ASN A 61 12.99 -13.81 -7.43
CA ASN A 61 13.29 -14.08 -6.03
C ASN A 61 14.45 -15.08 -5.87
N ASN A 62 14.52 -16.10 -6.72
CA ASN A 62 15.60 -17.07 -6.68
C ASN A 62 16.94 -16.45 -7.10
N ALA A 63 16.96 -15.61 -8.13
CA ALA A 63 18.16 -14.89 -8.55
C ALA A 63 18.66 -13.95 -7.45
N LEU A 64 17.78 -13.16 -6.84
CA LEU A 64 18.13 -12.25 -5.74
C LEU A 64 18.66 -13.01 -4.51
N ARG A 65 18.07 -14.16 -4.16
CA ARG A 65 18.55 -15.02 -3.06
C ARG A 65 19.93 -15.62 -3.36
N ALA A 66 20.18 -16.02 -4.60
CA ALA A 66 21.51 -16.50 -5.01
C ALA A 66 22.56 -15.40 -4.86
N LEU A 67 22.24 -14.17 -5.30
CA LEU A 67 23.11 -13.01 -5.11
C LEU A 67 23.37 -12.73 -3.62
N LEU A 68 22.32 -12.72 -2.79
CA LEU A 68 22.46 -12.55 -1.33
C LEU A 68 23.30 -13.64 -0.67
N SER A 69 23.33 -14.84 -1.25
CA SER A 69 24.13 -15.97 -0.75
C SER A 69 25.60 -15.89 -1.20
N ALA A 70 25.83 -15.33 -2.39
CA ALA A 70 27.16 -15.12 -2.95
C ALA A 70 27.88 -13.90 -2.35
N ILE A 71 27.12 -12.87 -1.91
CA ILE A 71 27.67 -11.70 -1.24
C ILE A 71 28.08 -12.11 0.18
N PRO A 72 29.36 -11.95 0.57
CA PRO A 72 29.77 -12.22 1.94
C PRO A 72 29.00 -11.30 2.87
N LYS A 73 28.36 -11.89 3.89
CA LYS A 73 27.65 -11.12 4.91
C LYS A 73 28.66 -10.20 5.57
N THR A 74 28.60 -8.92 5.22
CA THR A 74 29.30 -7.87 5.94
C THR A 74 28.59 -7.74 7.28
N VAL A 75 29.08 -8.52 8.24
CA VAL A 75 28.68 -8.40 9.64
C VAL A 75 29.04 -6.97 10.05
N LYS A 76 28.02 -6.15 10.28
CA LYS A 76 28.17 -4.92 11.07
C LYS A 76 28.25 -5.30 12.54
#